data_AF-A0A1W1VHY6-F1
#
_entry.id   AF-A0A1W1VHY6-F1
#
_cell.length_a   1.000
_cell.length_b   1.000
_cell.length_c   1.000
_cell.angle_alpha   90.00
_cell.angle_beta   90.00
_cell.angle_gamma   90.00
#
_symmetry.space_group_name_H-M   'P 1'
#
loop_
_entity.id
_entity.type
_entity.pdbx_description
1 polymer ?
#
loop_
_entity_poly.entity_id
_entity_poly.type
_entity_poly.pdbx_seq_one_letter_code
_entity_poly.pdbx_strand_id
1 'polypeptide(L)' 'MMANLLVLLLVLLNLGGLVSVTFQFGQGHWGPGLGSLALMILLDLLGFWILRELRENG' A
#
# COMPACT_ATOMS: atom_id res chain seq x y z
N MET A 1 6.10 -19.74 -4.85
CA MET A 1 5.47 -19.64 -3.51
C MET A 1 5.70 -18.27 -2.86
N MET A 2 6.95 -17.77 -2.81
CA MET A 2 7.28 -16.43 -2.27
C MET A 2 6.55 -15.26 -2.97
N ALA A 3 6.48 -15.27 -4.30
CA ALA A 3 5.86 -14.19 -5.08
C ALA A 3 4.36 -14.01 -4.76
N ASN A 4 3.60 -15.11 -4.63
CA ASN A 4 2.18 -15.03 -4.26
C ASN A 4 1.97 -14.47 -2.85
N LEU A 5 2.88 -14.78 -1.91
CA LEU A 5 2.84 -14.22 -0.56
C LEU A 5 3.16 -12.73 -0.56
N LEU A 6 4.09 -12.28 -1.40
CA LEU A 6 4.38 -10.85 -1.62
C LEU A 6 3.18 -10.12 -2.21
N VAL A 7 2.53 -10.70 -3.23
CA VAL A 7 1.30 -10.14 -3.81
C VAL A 7 0.21 -10.04 -2.74
N LEU A 8 0.00 -11.10 -1.94
CA LEU A 8 -0.99 -11.10 -0.87
C LEU A 8 -0.67 -10.04 0.20
N LEU A 9 0.60 -9.91 0.59
CA LEU A 9 1.06 -8.89 1.53
C LEU A 9 0.77 -7.48 0.99
N LEU A 10 1.07 -7.20 -0.28
CA LEU A 10 0.81 -5.91 -0.92
C LEU A 10 -0.69 -5.57 -0.95
N VAL A 11 -1.54 -6.56 -1.23
CA VAL A 11 -3.00 -6.42 -1.19
C VAL A 11 -3.48 -6.10 0.23
N LEU A 12 -2.98 -6.81 1.25
CA LEU A 12 -3.35 -6.56 2.65
C LEU A 12 -2.89 -5.18 3.13
N LEU A 13 -1.67 -4.75 2.76
CA LEU A 13 -1.17 -3.40 3.05
C LEU A 13 -2.03 -2.32 2.41
N ASN A 14 -2.47 -2.52 1.16
CA ASN A 14 -3.38 -1.61 0.47
C ASN A 14 -4.72 -1.47 1.18
N LEU A 15 -5.37 -2.61 1.48
CA LEU A 15 -6.66 -2.62 2.15
C LEU A 15 -6.58 -1.98 3.54
N GLY A 16 -5.55 -2.32 4.32
CA GLY A 16 -5.30 -1.70 5.63
C GLY A 16 -5.02 -0.20 5.53
N GLY A 17 -4.21 0.23 4.56
CA GLY A 17 -3.92 1.64 4.29
C GLY A 17 -5.17 2.43 3.92
N LEU A 18 -6.01 1.88 3.04
CA LEU A 18 -7.23 2.53 2.57
C LEU A 18 -8.26 2.69 3.70
N VAL A 19 -8.42 1.67 4.56
CA VAL A 19 -9.26 1.75 5.77
C VAL A 19 -8.71 2.79 6.75
N SER A 20 -7.39 2.80 6.96
CA SER A 20 -6.73 3.74 7.86
C SER A 20 -6.91 5.20 7.40
N VAL A 21 -6.71 5.46 6.10
CA VAL A 21 -6.93 6.76 5.47
C VAL A 21 -8.40 7.16 5.61
N THR A 22 -9.35 6.33 5.15
CA THR A 22 -10.78 6.67 5.23
C THR A 22 -11.24 6.96 6.67
N PHE A 23 -10.75 6.20 7.65
CA PHE A 23 -11.08 6.43 9.05
C PHE A 23 -10.47 7.73 9.59
N GLN A 24 -9.20 8.03 9.31
CA GLN A 24 -8.53 9.25 9.77
C GLN A 24 -9.14 10.51 9.15
N PHE A 25 -9.44 10.49 7.84
CA PHE A 25 -10.14 11.61 7.18
C PHE A 25 -11.58 11.75 7.67
N GLY A 26 -12.29 10.63 7.90
CA GLY A 26 -13.64 10.64 8.47
C GLY A 26 -13.73 11.23 9.87
N GLN A 27 -12.64 11.16 10.65
CA GLN A 27 -12.54 11.79 11.97
C GLN A 27 -12.03 13.24 11.93
N GLY A 28 -11.72 13.80 10.75
CA GLY A 28 -11.17 15.15 10.63
C GLY A 28 -9.68 15.26 10.98
N HIS A 29 -8.96 14.14 11.11
CA HIS A 29 -7.52 14.12 11.38
C HIS A 29 -6.72 14.25 10.07
N TRP A 30 -6.74 15.45 9.48
CA TRP A 30 -6.10 15.73 8.19
C TRP A 30 -4.59 15.50 8.16
N GLY A 31 -3.86 15.94 9.19
CA GLY A 31 -2.40 15.76 9.25
C GLY A 31 -1.96 14.28 9.24
N PRO A 32 -2.43 13.48 10.21
CA PRO A 32 -2.20 12.03 10.22
C PRO A 32 -2.72 11.33 8.95
N GLY A 33 -3.90 11.74 8.47
CA GLY A 33 -4.52 11.18 7.28
C GLY A 33 -3.65 11.37 6.05
N LEU A 34 -3.12 12.57 5.82
CA LEU A 34 -2.19 12.87 4.72
C LEU A 34 -0.88 12.06 4.83
N GLY A 35 -0.33 11.92 6.04
CA GLY A 35 0.86 11.09 6.27
C GLY A 35 0.61 9.62 5.92
N SER A 36 -0.54 9.08 6.31
CA SER A 36 -0.96 7.72 5.98
C SER A 36 -1.17 7.53 4.48
N LEU A 37 -1.76 8.52 3.81
CA LEU A 37 -1.99 8.54 2.37
C LEU A 37 -0.66 8.58 1.60
N ALA A 38 0.29 9.39 2.05
CA ALA A 38 1.63 9.46 1.47
C ALA A 38 2.38 8.13 1.61
N LEU A 39 2.32 7.48 2.78
CA LEU A 39 2.90 6.15 2.99
C LEU A 39 2.26 5.08 2.10
N MET A 40 0.93 5.11 1.97
CA MET A 40 0.20 4.21 1.08
C MET A 40 0.67 4.35 -0.37
N ILE A 41 0.80 5.58 -0.88
CA ILE A 41 1.31 5.85 -2.24
C ILE A 41 2.74 5.32 -2.43
N LEU A 42 3.62 5.51 -1.44
CA LEU A 42 4.99 5.01 -1.51
C LEU A 42 5.04 3.48 -1.55
N LEU A 43 4.21 2.81 -0.75
CA LEU A 43 4.11 1.36 -0.73
C LEU A 43 3.50 0.82 -2.04
N ASP A 44 2.57 1.53 -2.66
CA ASP A 44 2.02 1.18 -3.97
C ASP A 44 3.06 1.26 -5.07
N LEU A 45 3.86 2.34 -5.09
CA LEU A 45 4.96 2.49 -6.04
C LEU A 45 6.00 1.38 -5.86
N LEU A 46 6.36 1.07 -4.61
CA LEU A 46 7.28 -0.01 -4.30
C LEU A 46 6.72 -1.38 -4.72
N GLY A 47 5.45 -1.63 -4.41
CA GLY A 47 4.75 -2.85 -4.80
C GLY A 47 4.69 -3.02 -6.30
N PHE A 48 4.33 -1.96 -7.03
CA PHE A 48 4.33 -1.95 -8.49
C PHE A 48 5.72 -2.23 -9.06
N TRP A 49 6.77 -1.61 -8.51
CA TRP A 49 8.14 -1.84 -8.93
C TRP A 49 8.58 -3.29 -8.71
N ILE A 50 8.29 -3.88 -7.54
CA ILE A 50 8.60 -5.28 -7.23
C ILE A 50 7.85 -6.23 -8.18
N LEU A 51 6.57 -5.98 -8.45
CA LEU A 51 5.78 -6.80 -9.38
C LEU A 51 6.29 -6.68 -10.82
N ARG A 52 6.73 -5.48 -11.22
CA ARG A 52 7.34 -5.25 -12.52
C ARG A 52 8.67 -6.01 -12.65
N GLU A 53 9.52 -5.91 -11.63
CA GLU A 53 10.81 -6.60 -11.58
C GLU A 53 10.63 -8.12 -11.63
N LEU A 54 9.69 -8.67 -10.85
CA LEU A 54 9.36 -10.10 -10.88
C LEU A 54 8.78 -10.55 -12.23
N ARG A 55 8.17 -9.66 -13.00
CA ARG A 55 7.66 -9.95 -14.35
C ARG A 55 8.76 -9.85 -15.42
N GLU A 56 9.68 -8.90 -15.26
CA GLU A 56 10.75 -8.65 -16.23
C GLU A 56 11.93 -9.61 -16.05
N ASN A 57 12.21 -10.02 -14.82
CA ASN A 57 13.40 -10.82 -14.44
C ASN A 57 13.07 -12.18 -13.80
N GLY A 58 11.79 -12.57 -13.72
CA GLY A 58 11.32 -13.87 -13.22
C GLY A 58 10.84 -14.79 -14.33
#